data_AF-A0A7X4HXH0-F1
#
_entry.id   AF-A0A7X4HXH0-F1
#
_cell.length_a   1.000
_cell.length_b   1.000
_cell.length_c   1.000
_cell.angle_alpha   90.00
_cell.angle_beta   90.00
_cell.angle_gamma   90.00
#
_symmetry.space_group_name_H-M   'P 1'
#
loop_
_entity.id
_entity.type
_entity.pdbx_description
1 polymer ?
#
loop_
_entity_poly.entity_id
_entity_poly.type
_entity_poly.pdbx_seq_one_letter_code
_entity_poly.pdbx_strand_id
1 'polypeptide(L)' 'MVDPRNAARHGLAVTWLHWRGPGDVSFDPQVPEVGEAGRAVTQVGFSEPGTYVLQAVADDTVHLVRVNVTVNVKPAPSAP' A
#
# COMPACT_ATOMS: atom_id res chain seq x y z
N MET A 1 -8.48 5.81 -4.71
CA MET A 1 -8.65 7.22 -4.27
C MET A 1 -8.03 7.34 -2.90
N VAL A 2 -7.20 8.36 -2.64
CA VAL A 2 -6.67 8.65 -1.30
C VAL A 2 -7.84 9.09 -0.41
N ASP A 3 -7.86 8.71 0.86
CA ASP A 3 -8.93 9.09 1.80
C ASP A 3 -8.53 10.28 2.70
N PRO A 4 -8.86 11.53 2.32
CA PRO A 4 -8.52 12.72 3.10
C PRO A 4 -9.32 12.82 4.41
N ARG A 5 -10.42 12.08 4.57
CA ARG A 5 -11.23 12.13 5.80
C ARG A 5 -10.53 11.44 6.96
N ASN A 6 -9.73 10.42 6.66
CA ASN A 6 -8.91 9.74 7.66
C ASN A 6 -7.78 10.69 8.14
N ALA A 7 -7.12 11.40 7.21
CA ALA A 7 -6.10 12.39 7.53
C ALA A 7 -6.65 13.52 8.42
N ALA A 8 -7.83 14.05 8.09
CA ALA A 8 -8.47 15.11 8.86
C ALA A 8 -8.82 14.69 10.31
N ARG A 9 -9.02 13.40 10.57
CA ARG A 9 -9.34 12.88 11.91
C ARG A 9 -8.10 12.58 12.75
N HIS A 10 -7.03 12.11 12.13
CA HIS A 10 -5.85 11.59 12.83
C HIS A 10 -4.58 12.43 12.62
N GLY A 11 -4.67 13.50 11.83
CA GLY A 11 -3.55 14.36 11.47
C GLY A 11 -2.65 13.80 10.36
N LEU A 12 -2.72 12.50 10.07
CA LEU A 12 -1.99 11.83 8.99
C LEU A 12 -2.75 10.59 8.53
N ALA A 13 -2.86 10.39 7.21
CA ALA A 13 -3.32 9.12 6.63
C ALA A 13 -2.31 8.57 5.63
N VAL A 14 -2.22 7.25 5.57
CA VAL A 14 -1.46 6.52 4.55
C VAL A 14 -2.41 5.69 3.71
N THR A 15 -2.44 5.91 2.40
CA THR A 15 -3.21 5.08 1.45
C THR A 15 -2.26 4.24 0.60
N TRP A 16 -2.49 2.93 0.54
CA TRP A 16 -1.78 2.03 -0.35
C TRP A 16 -2.49 1.90 -1.70
N LEU A 17 -1.70 1.90 -2.77
CA LEU A 17 -2.18 1.82 -4.14
C LEU A 17 -1.35 0.81 -4.93
N HIS A 18 -2.00 0.06 -5.81
CA HIS A 18 -1.33 -0.67 -6.88
C HIS A 18 -0.96 0.32 -7.99
N TRP A 19 0.34 0.50 -8.24
CA TRP A 19 0.82 1.44 -9.26
C TRP A 19 1.16 0.73 -10.57
N ARG A 20 1.91 -0.38 -10.50
CA ARG A 20 2.25 -1.24 -11.64
C ARG A 20 2.34 -2.70 -11.22
N GLY A 21 2.09 -3.61 -12.14
CA GLY A 21 2.29 -5.05 -11.97
C GLY A 21 1.38 -5.87 -12.88
N PRO A 22 1.67 -7.17 -13.06
CA PRO A 22 0.98 -8.02 -14.02
C PRO A 22 -0.44 -8.44 -13.59
N GLY A 23 -0.66 -8.65 -12.29
CA GLY A 23 -1.94 -9.11 -11.75
C GLY A 23 -2.61 -8.12 -10.79
N ASP A 24 -3.70 -8.57 -10.19
CA ASP A 24 -4.44 -7.84 -9.17
C ASP A 24 -3.67 -7.82 -7.84
N VAL A 25 -3.84 -6.71 -7.10
CA VAL A 25 -3.28 -6.51 -5.76
C VAL A 25 -4.40 -6.15 -4.80
N SER A 26 -4.50 -6.89 -3.69
CA SER A 26 -5.40 -6.57 -2.58
C SER A 26 -4.62 -6.02 -1.38
N PHE A 27 -5.22 -5.07 -0.67
CA PHE A 27 -4.67 -4.49 0.55
C PHE A 27 -5.67 -4.65 1.68
N ASP A 28 -5.20 -5.11 2.84
CA ASP A 28 -6.01 -5.28 4.03
C ASP A 28 -5.28 -4.76 5.28
N PRO A 29 -5.64 -3.57 5.80
CA PRO A 29 -6.50 -2.55 5.18
C PRO A 29 -5.76 -1.72 4.11
N GLN A 30 -6.48 -1.17 3.12
CA GLN A 30 -5.89 -0.25 2.13
C GLN A 30 -5.48 1.10 2.73
N VAL A 31 -6.21 1.57 3.73
CA VAL A 31 -5.89 2.77 4.52
C VAL A 31 -5.67 2.31 5.97
N PRO A 32 -4.46 1.86 6.33
CA PRO A 32 -4.14 1.47 7.68
C PRO A 32 -4.19 2.64 8.66
N GLU A 33 -4.60 2.35 9.89
CA GLU A 33 -4.43 3.29 10.99
C GLU A 33 -2.95 3.58 11.20
N VAL A 34 -2.64 4.86 11.44
CA VAL A 34 -1.28 5.29 11.78
C VAL A 34 -1.13 5.19 13.29
N GLY A 35 -0.35 4.21 13.73
CA GLY A 35 -0.06 3.98 15.14
C GLY A 35 1.11 4.79 15.67
N GLU A 36 1.63 4.35 16.81
CA GLU A 36 2.79 4.94 17.48
C GLU A 36 3.97 5.17 16.53
N ALA A 37 4.66 6.29 16.73
CA ALA A 37 5.81 6.72 15.92
C ALA A 37 5.54 6.82 14.40
N GLY A 38 4.29 6.99 13.96
CA GLY A 38 3.95 7.15 12.55
C GLY A 38 3.95 5.85 11.75
N ARG A 39 3.88 4.69 12.42
CA ARG A 39 3.90 3.38 11.75
C ARG A 39 2.52 3.02 11.21
N ALA A 40 2.46 2.65 9.94
CA ALA A 40 1.26 2.15 9.27
C ALA A 40 1.57 0.79 8.62
N VAL A 41 0.72 -0.22 8.83
CA VAL A 41 0.95 -1.60 8.37
C VAL A 41 -0.26 -2.11 7.59
N THR A 42 -0.02 -2.71 6.42
CA THR A 42 -1.05 -3.37 5.61
C THR A 42 -0.57 -4.77 5.24
N GLN A 43 -1.51 -5.70 5.08
CA GLN A 43 -1.24 -6.98 4.43
C GLN A 43 -1.56 -6.86 2.93
N VAL A 44 -0.68 -7.39 2.09
CA VAL A 44 -0.83 -7.34 0.63
C VAL A 44 -0.93 -8.74 0.02
N GLY A 45 -1.90 -8.93 -0.87
CA GLY A 45 -2.05 -10.12 -1.69
C GLY A 45 -1.79 -9.84 -3.17
N PHE A 46 -1.27 -10.82 -3.90
CA PHE A 46 -0.97 -10.73 -5.34
C PHE A 46 -1.58 -11.92 -6.07
N SER A 47 -2.27 -11.69 -7.18
CA SER A 47 -2.90 -12.77 -7.95
C SER A 47 -1.91 -13.56 -8.83
N GLU A 48 -0.79 -12.94 -9.21
CA GLU A 48 0.15 -13.49 -10.19
C GLU A 48 1.62 -13.28 -9.76
N PRO A 49 2.54 -14.17 -10.18
CA PRO A 49 3.97 -13.92 -10.05
C PRO A 49 4.43 -12.75 -10.92
N GLY A 50 5.41 -11.99 -10.44
CA GLY A 50 6.03 -10.91 -11.21
C GLY A 50 6.50 -9.74 -10.35
N THR A 51 6.96 -8.69 -11.01
CA THR A 51 7.41 -7.47 -10.35
C THR A 51 6.26 -6.46 -10.25
N TYR A 52 5.99 -6.02 -9.03
CA TYR A 52 4.96 -5.04 -8.70
C TYR A 52 5.61 -3.76 -8.17
N VAL A 53 4.97 -2.63 -8.47
CA VAL A 53 5.23 -1.35 -7.80
C VAL A 53 3.96 -0.99 -7.03
N LEU A 54 4.09 -0.96 -5.71
CA LEU A 54 3.08 -0.43 -4.80
C LEU A 54 3.42 1.02 -4.49
N GLN A 55 2.42 1.86 -4.27
CA GLN A 55 2.62 3.25 -3.88
C GLN A 55 1.92 3.51 -2.56
N ALA A 56 2.67 3.96 -1.57
CA ALA A 56 2.14 4.56 -0.36
C ALA A 56 2.00 6.07 -0.58
N VAL A 57 0.83 6.61 -0.27
CA VAL A 57 0.54 8.05 -0.30
C VAL A 57 0.27 8.50 1.13
N ALA A 58 1.13 9.35 1.67
CA ALA A 58 0.98 9.96 2.98
C ALA A 58 0.41 11.38 2.81
N ASP A 59 -0.66 11.69 3.54
CA ASP A 59 -1.39 12.97 3.47
C ASP A 59 -1.72 13.47 4.89
N ASP A 60 -1.23 14.65 5.26
CA ASP A 60 -1.48 15.32 6.55
C ASP A 60 -2.45 16.52 6.44
N THR A 61 -3.17 16.62 5.32
CA THR A 61 -4.03 17.74 4.88
C THR A 61 -3.31 18.99 4.39
N VAL A 62 -2.00 19.11 4.59
CA VAL A 62 -1.17 20.24 4.12
C VAL A 62 -0.18 19.79 3.04
N HIS A 63 0.41 18.62 3.23
CA HIS A 63 1.37 17.97 2.35
C HIS A 63 0.88 16.59 1.94
N LEU A 64 1.20 16.25 0.70
CA LEU A 64 0.99 14.92 0.14
C LEU A 64 2.32 14.41 -0.40
N VAL A 65 2.77 13.27 0.12
CA VAL A 65 4.03 12.61 -0.26
C VAL A 65 3.73 11.22 -0.80
N ARG A 66 4.49 10.80 -1.82
CA ARG A 66 4.35 9.49 -2.46
C ARG A 66 5.66 8.71 -2.33
N VAL A 67 5.56 7.45 -1.92
CA VAL A 67 6.69 6.53 -1.84
C VAL A 67 6.33 5.27 -2.63
N ASN A 68 7.24 4.84 -3.51
CA ASN A 68 7.08 3.61 -4.27
C ASN A 68 7.84 2.46 -3.58
N VAL A 69 7.22 1.30 -3.52
CA VAL A 69 7.78 0.05 -2.99
C VAL A 69 7.75 -1.00 -4.09
N THR A 70 8.92 -1.53 -4.47
CA THR A 70 9.02 -2.59 -5.47
C THR A 70 9.00 -3.95 -4.79
N VAL A 71 8.10 -4.83 -5.21
CA VAL A 71 7.96 -6.20 -4.70
C VAL A 71 8.13 -7.19 -5.85
N ASN A 72 8.92 -8.24 -5.63
CA ASN A 72 9.11 -9.30 -6.62
C ASN A 72 8.48 -10.61 -6.12
N VAL A 73 7.29 -10.93 -6.64
CA VAL A 73 6.53 -12.12 -6.30
C VAL A 73 7.06 -13.30 -7.12
N LYS A 74 7.51 -14.35 -6.44
CA LYS A 74 8.01 -15.55 -7.12
C LYS A 74 6.85 -16.50 -7.44
N PRO A 75 6.93 -17.27 -8.54
CA PRO A 75 6.02 -18.37 -8.77
C PRO A 75 6.04 -19.37 -7.62
N ALA A 76 4.91 -20.05 -7.41
CA ALA A 76 4.89 -21.20 -6.52
C ALA A 76 5.87 -22.26 -7.04
N PRO A 77 6.50 -23.05 -6.14
CA PRO A 77 7.31 -24.17 -6.56
C PRO A 77 6.50 -25.12 -7.44
N SER A 78 7.07 -25.58 -8.55
CA SER A 78 6.49 -26.67 -9.33
C SER A 78 6.48 -27.94 -8.47
N ALA A 79 5.33 -28.61 -8.38
CA ALA A 79 5.23 -29.92 -7.76
C ALA A 79 6.12 -30.93 -8.52
N PRO A 80 6.73 -31.92 -7.82
CA PRO A 80 7.59 -32.93 -8.41
C PRO A 80 6.86 -33.85 -9.39
#